data_AF-A0AAV5P444-F1
#
_entry.id   AF-A0AAV5P444-F1
#
_cell.length_a   1.000
_cell.length_b   1.000
_cell.length_c   1.000
_cell.angle_alpha   90.00
_cell.angle_beta   90.00
_cell.angle_gamma   90.00
#
_symmetry.space_group_name_H-M   'P 1'
#
loop_
_entity.id
_entity.type
_entity.pdbx_description
1 polymer ?
#
loop_
_entity_poly.entity_id
_entity_poly.type
_entity_poly.pdbx_seq_one_letter_code
_entity_poly.pdbx_strand_id
1 'polypeptide(L)'
;MGALAGGQAILDLLPGTERMLSQGFRFRPAWWTNRIEDVSVSGWLDDLPADPDGRGYHRITRGEMLAMADGTDGWEPRALLAGYVWGTGNLGFLVGRRARTFRGTDPADLQKRLAVAVDALRTDGPSAAYRELNRGGTASIKHLGPAFFTKFLYVADRARVEQPDGALIMDQFVVKALNALHDWSEPTYGWAPARYPEWLDIATTEAGLAATELGRPVRRDEIEYAYFTHGKTL
;
A
#
# COMPACT_ATOMS: atom_id res chain seq x y z
N MET A 1 24.31 15.51 11.94
CA MET A 1 22.85 15.27 11.93
C MET A 1 22.31 15.98 10.70
N GLY A 2 21.72 15.24 9.76
CA GLY A 2 21.08 15.83 8.58
C GLY A 2 19.78 16.56 8.96
N ALA A 3 19.25 17.38 8.06
CA ALA A 3 17.93 17.98 8.21
C ALA A 3 16.88 17.12 7.50
N LEU A 4 15.63 17.14 7.99
CA LEU A 4 14.50 16.47 7.34
C LEU A 4 14.33 16.99 5.91
N ALA A 5 14.22 16.09 4.93
CA ALA A 5 13.98 16.49 3.55
C ALA A 5 12.59 17.15 3.42
N GLY A 6 12.54 18.30 2.75
CA GLY A 6 11.32 19.13 2.67
C GLY A 6 10.99 19.92 3.95
N GLY A 7 11.75 19.73 5.04
CA GLY A 7 11.69 20.54 6.26
C GLY A 7 10.28 20.67 6.85
N GLN A 8 9.89 21.90 7.22
CA GLN A 8 8.61 22.18 7.85
C GLN A 8 7.41 21.70 7.03
N ALA A 9 7.50 21.71 5.69
CA ALA A 9 6.41 21.27 4.83
C ALA A 9 6.08 19.78 5.01
N ILE A 10 7.07 18.93 5.29
CA ILE A 10 6.82 17.51 5.61
C ILE A 10 6.35 17.34 7.05
N LEU A 11 6.91 18.11 8.00
CA LEU A 11 6.47 18.08 9.40
C LEU A 11 4.98 18.42 9.53
N ASP A 12 4.50 19.44 8.82
CA ASP A 12 3.09 19.87 8.83
C ASP A 12 2.13 18.81 8.26
N LEU A 13 2.64 17.86 7.48
CA LEU A 13 1.87 16.78 6.86
C LEU A 13 1.85 15.50 7.70
N LEU A 14 2.62 15.43 8.80
CA LEU A 14 2.63 14.26 9.67
C LEU A 14 1.29 14.12 10.39
N PRO A 15 0.55 13.02 10.15
CA PRO A 15 -0.84 12.92 10.58
C PRO A 15 -1.02 12.57 12.06
N GLY A 16 -0.03 11.92 12.69
CA GLY A 16 -0.27 11.12 13.90
C GLY A 16 -0.99 9.80 13.58
N THR A 17 -0.86 8.82 14.47
CA THR A 17 -1.33 7.44 14.24
C THR A 17 -2.83 7.35 13.92
N GLU A 18 -3.69 8.04 14.68
CA GLU A 18 -5.15 7.96 14.50
C GLU A 18 -5.59 8.50 13.13
N ARG A 19 -5.06 9.67 12.73
CA ARG A 19 -5.38 10.28 11.44
C ARG A 19 -4.80 9.48 10.27
N MET A 20 -3.64 8.86 10.46
CA MET A 20 -3.05 7.96 9.48
C MET A 20 -3.94 6.73 9.25
N LEU A 21 -4.37 6.04 10.32
CA LEU A 21 -5.21 4.85 10.23
C LEU A 21 -6.60 5.16 9.66
N SER A 22 -7.13 6.35 9.93
CA SER A 22 -8.43 6.81 9.36
C SER A 22 -8.33 7.32 7.91
N GLN A 23 -7.13 7.34 7.30
CA GLN A 23 -6.95 7.66 5.88
C GLN A 23 -7.79 6.72 5.04
N GLY A 24 -8.82 7.24 4.37
CA GLY A 24 -9.74 6.40 3.63
C GLY A 24 -10.20 7.02 2.32
N PHE A 25 -10.70 6.13 1.47
CA PHE A 25 -11.14 6.48 0.13
C PHE A 25 -12.53 5.89 -0.12
N ARG A 26 -13.36 6.66 -0.83
CA ARG A 26 -14.69 6.23 -1.25
C ARG A 26 -14.58 5.34 -2.48
N PHE A 27 -15.33 4.26 -2.55
CA PHE A 27 -15.42 3.37 -3.71
C PHE A 27 -16.85 2.83 -3.84
N ARG A 28 -17.18 2.15 -4.93
CA ARG A 28 -18.44 1.39 -5.02
C ARG A 28 -18.14 -0.12 -5.06
N PRO A 29 -18.69 -0.93 -4.14
CA PRO A 29 -18.51 -2.38 -4.15
C PRO A 29 -18.87 -3.02 -5.49
N ALA A 30 -20.01 -2.64 -6.06
CA ALA A 30 -20.49 -3.12 -7.36
C ALA A 30 -19.50 -2.91 -8.53
N TRP A 31 -18.54 -1.98 -8.44
CA TRP A 31 -17.50 -1.88 -9.47
C TRP A 31 -16.53 -3.06 -9.43
N TRP A 32 -16.30 -3.64 -8.26
CA TRP A 32 -15.37 -4.75 -8.03
C TRP A 32 -16.08 -6.10 -8.08
N THR A 33 -17.19 -6.26 -7.35
CA THR A 33 -17.93 -7.54 -7.26
C THR A 33 -18.44 -8.01 -8.62
N ASN A 34 -18.93 -7.09 -9.47
CA ASN A 34 -19.33 -7.41 -10.86
C ASN A 34 -18.16 -7.86 -11.77
N ARG A 35 -16.91 -7.75 -11.32
CA ARG A 35 -15.71 -8.10 -12.10
C ARG A 35 -14.86 -9.18 -11.43
N ILE A 36 -15.12 -9.52 -10.18
CA ILE A 36 -14.39 -10.54 -9.42
C ILE A 36 -15.44 -11.54 -8.98
N GLU A 37 -15.65 -12.55 -9.83
CA GLU A 37 -16.70 -13.58 -9.67
C GLU A 37 -16.48 -14.44 -8.42
N ASP A 38 -15.25 -14.50 -7.92
CA ASP A 38 -14.94 -15.14 -6.66
C ASP A 38 -15.47 -14.32 -5.47
N VAL A 39 -16.65 -14.72 -4.98
CA VAL A 39 -17.34 -14.11 -3.84
C VAL A 39 -16.53 -14.25 -2.56
N SER A 40 -15.69 -15.28 -2.42
CA SER A 40 -14.83 -15.43 -1.23
C SER A 40 -13.79 -14.30 -1.12
N VAL A 41 -13.42 -13.72 -2.27
CA VAL A 41 -12.47 -12.61 -2.38
C VAL A 41 -13.17 -11.25 -2.34
N SER A 42 -14.34 -11.09 -3.01
CA SER A 42 -14.96 -9.78 -3.22
C SER A 42 -16.22 -9.50 -2.39
N GLY A 43 -16.88 -10.53 -1.86
CA GLY A 43 -18.21 -10.39 -1.23
C GLY A 43 -18.23 -9.49 0.01
N TRP A 44 -17.10 -9.40 0.73
CA TRP A 44 -16.98 -8.57 1.93
C TRP A 44 -17.03 -7.07 1.66
N LEU A 45 -16.89 -6.64 0.41
CA LEU A 45 -16.93 -5.22 0.06
C LEU A 45 -18.30 -4.59 0.36
N ASP A 46 -19.37 -5.39 0.26
CA ASP A 46 -20.74 -4.94 0.54
C ASP A 46 -20.99 -4.76 2.05
N ASP A 47 -20.17 -5.38 2.91
CA ASP A 47 -20.26 -5.29 4.37
C ASP A 47 -19.57 -4.03 4.94
N LEU A 48 -18.76 -3.34 4.14
CA LEU A 48 -18.11 -2.11 4.58
C LEU A 48 -19.13 -0.98 4.83
N PRO A 49 -18.84 -0.02 5.72
CA PRO A 49 -19.76 1.07 5.99
C PRO A 49 -20.14 1.86 4.72
N ALA A 50 -21.45 2.04 4.53
CA ALA A 50 -21.97 2.90 3.48
C ALA A 50 -21.54 4.36 3.71
N ASP A 51 -21.21 5.06 2.63
CA ASP A 51 -20.89 6.48 2.67
C ASP A 51 -22.19 7.30 2.90
N PRO A 52 -22.19 8.28 3.83
CA PRO A 52 -23.40 9.04 4.20
C PRO A 52 -24.08 9.73 3.02
N ASP A 53 -23.34 10.05 1.96
CA ASP A 53 -23.86 10.74 0.77
C ASP A 53 -24.78 9.85 -0.12
N GLY A 54 -24.97 8.57 0.22
CA GLY A 54 -26.14 7.78 -0.22
C GLY A 54 -26.20 7.42 -1.70
N ARG A 55 -25.06 7.20 -2.37
CA ARG A 55 -25.03 6.87 -3.82
C ARG A 55 -24.37 5.52 -4.12
N GLY A 56 -24.54 4.54 -3.24
CA GLY A 56 -23.90 3.21 -3.33
C GLY A 56 -22.37 3.28 -3.21
N TYR A 57 -21.85 4.37 -2.63
CA TYR A 57 -20.46 4.47 -2.23
C TYR A 57 -20.32 3.90 -0.83
N HIS A 58 -19.19 3.25 -0.60
CA HIS A 58 -18.71 2.80 0.69
C HIS A 58 -17.33 3.42 0.93
N ARG A 59 -16.86 3.40 2.18
CA ARG A 59 -15.52 3.88 2.53
C ARG A 59 -14.68 2.71 3.02
N ILE A 60 -13.41 2.70 2.63
CA ILE A 60 -12.38 1.86 3.22
C ILE A 60 -11.27 2.75 3.76
N THR A 61 -10.87 2.51 5.00
CA THR A 61 -9.76 3.19 5.69
C THR A 61 -8.50 2.33 5.67
N ARG A 62 -7.35 2.95 5.97
CA ARG A 62 -6.07 2.24 6.11
C ARG A 62 -6.16 1.21 7.24
N GLY A 63 -6.82 1.54 8.35
CA GLY A 63 -7.05 0.60 9.45
C GLY A 63 -7.87 -0.62 9.03
N GLU A 64 -8.98 -0.42 8.32
CA GLU A 64 -9.80 -1.53 7.79
C GLU A 64 -9.03 -2.37 6.75
N MET A 65 -8.20 -1.73 5.92
CA MET A 65 -7.32 -2.42 4.97
C MET A 65 -6.29 -3.31 5.69
N LEU A 66 -5.67 -2.80 6.76
CA LEU A 66 -4.69 -3.56 7.57
C LEU A 66 -5.32 -4.75 8.29
N ALA A 67 -6.57 -4.62 8.75
CA ALA A 67 -7.31 -5.69 9.43
C ALA A 67 -7.62 -6.90 8.53
N MET A 68 -7.36 -6.80 7.21
CA MET A 68 -7.57 -7.91 6.29
C MET A 68 -6.59 -9.07 6.49
N ALA A 69 -5.44 -8.83 7.12
CA ALA A 69 -4.45 -9.88 7.43
C ALA A 69 -4.74 -10.64 8.74
N ASP A 70 -5.95 -10.52 9.30
CA ASP A 70 -6.30 -11.07 10.61
C ASP A 70 -6.92 -12.47 10.47
N GLY A 71 -6.17 -13.50 10.91
CA GLY A 71 -6.68 -14.76 11.44
C GLY A 71 -7.59 -15.62 10.56
N THR A 72 -7.73 -15.29 9.28
CA THR A 72 -8.65 -15.94 8.35
C THR A 72 -7.84 -16.69 7.30
N ASP A 73 -8.15 -17.95 7.05
CA ASP A 73 -7.55 -18.70 5.95
C ASP A 73 -7.88 -18.03 4.60
N GLY A 74 -6.91 -17.96 3.69
CA GLY A 74 -7.10 -17.34 2.37
C GLY A 74 -7.29 -15.81 2.42
N TRP A 75 -6.72 -15.15 3.42
CA TRP A 75 -6.79 -13.69 3.56
C TRP A 75 -6.02 -12.94 2.46
N GLU A 76 -5.04 -13.58 1.81
CA GLU A 76 -4.08 -12.90 0.93
C GLU A 76 -4.75 -12.22 -0.28
N PRO A 77 -5.67 -12.87 -1.05
CA PRO A 77 -6.35 -12.23 -2.15
C PRO A 77 -7.32 -11.14 -1.68
N ARG A 78 -7.91 -11.28 -0.48
CA ARG A 78 -8.78 -10.25 0.13
C ARG A 78 -7.97 -9.02 0.53
N ALA A 79 -6.79 -9.21 1.14
CA ALA A 79 -5.87 -8.13 1.44
C ALA A 79 -5.34 -7.43 0.17
N LEU A 80 -5.03 -8.20 -0.88
CA LEU A 80 -4.68 -7.62 -2.16
C LEU A 80 -5.85 -6.78 -2.72
N LEU A 81 -7.08 -7.28 -2.66
CA LEU A 81 -8.26 -6.54 -3.09
C LEU A 81 -8.47 -5.28 -2.26
N ALA A 82 -8.29 -5.33 -0.94
CA ALA A 82 -8.38 -4.17 -0.07
C ALA A 82 -7.36 -3.08 -0.47
N GLY A 83 -6.11 -3.46 -0.76
CA GLY A 83 -5.11 -2.54 -1.31
C GLY A 83 -5.51 -1.94 -2.66
N TYR A 84 -6.16 -2.73 -3.53
CA TYR A 84 -6.72 -2.26 -4.79
C TYR A 84 -7.87 -1.27 -4.61
N VAL A 85 -8.82 -1.57 -3.72
CA VAL A 85 -9.99 -0.73 -3.44
C VAL A 85 -9.55 0.59 -2.82
N TRP A 86 -8.71 0.53 -1.78
CA TRP A 86 -8.16 1.69 -1.09
C TRP A 86 -7.33 2.57 -2.03
N GLY A 87 -6.41 1.97 -2.81
CA GLY A 87 -5.59 2.70 -3.77
C GLY A 87 -6.32 3.18 -5.03
N THR A 88 -7.55 2.70 -5.29
CA THR A 88 -8.36 3.14 -6.42
C THR A 88 -9.33 4.24 -6.06
N GLY A 89 -9.95 4.13 -4.90
CA GLY A 89 -11.00 5.04 -4.47
C GLY A 89 -12.11 5.16 -5.52
N ASN A 90 -12.47 6.40 -5.84
CA ASN A 90 -13.65 6.73 -6.62
C ASN A 90 -13.40 6.70 -8.14
N LEU A 91 -12.21 6.29 -8.59
CA LEU A 91 -11.81 6.23 -9.99
C LEU A 91 -12.34 4.96 -10.67
N GLY A 92 -13.67 4.87 -10.80
CA GLY A 92 -14.37 3.69 -11.33
C GLY A 92 -13.89 3.22 -12.71
N PHE A 93 -13.44 4.15 -13.57
CA PHE A 93 -12.91 3.83 -14.89
C PHE A 93 -11.61 2.99 -14.85
N LEU A 94 -10.86 3.03 -13.75
CA LEU A 94 -9.66 2.22 -13.56
C LEU A 94 -9.95 0.80 -13.08
N VAL A 95 -11.14 0.56 -12.49
CA VAL A 95 -11.47 -0.72 -11.84
C VAL A 95 -11.43 -1.87 -12.84
N GLY A 96 -11.92 -1.66 -14.08
CA GLY A 96 -11.84 -2.68 -15.13
C GLY A 96 -10.41 -3.15 -15.43
N ARG A 97 -9.45 -2.22 -15.49
CA ARG A 97 -8.03 -2.52 -15.70
C ARG A 97 -7.41 -3.23 -14.50
N ARG A 98 -7.76 -2.80 -13.29
CA ARG A 98 -7.19 -3.31 -12.02
C ARG A 98 -7.73 -4.69 -11.64
N ALA A 99 -9.01 -4.95 -11.91
CA ALA A 99 -9.61 -6.27 -11.75
C ALA A 99 -9.04 -7.35 -12.69
N ARG A 100 -8.19 -6.99 -13.67
CA ARG A 100 -7.50 -8.00 -14.50
C ARG A 100 -6.49 -8.82 -13.71
N THR A 101 -5.99 -8.35 -12.56
CA THR A 101 -5.12 -9.14 -11.69
C THR A 101 -5.84 -10.38 -11.18
N PHE A 102 -7.12 -10.25 -10.81
CA PHE A 102 -7.94 -11.34 -10.27
C PHE A 102 -8.54 -12.23 -11.35
N ARG A 103 -8.82 -11.68 -12.55
CA ARG A 103 -9.40 -12.45 -13.67
C ARG A 103 -8.37 -13.07 -14.61
N GLY A 104 -7.16 -12.53 -14.62
CA GLY A 104 -6.09 -12.90 -15.55
C GLY A 104 -5.12 -13.93 -15.00
N THR A 105 -5.33 -14.36 -13.76
CA THR A 105 -4.55 -15.36 -13.04
C THR A 105 -5.55 -16.32 -12.38
N ASP A 106 -5.30 -17.61 -12.50
CA ASP A 106 -6.11 -18.64 -11.84
C ASP A 106 -6.18 -18.38 -10.32
N PRO A 107 -7.34 -18.50 -9.65
CA PRO A 107 -7.46 -18.21 -8.22
C PRO A 107 -6.49 -19.00 -7.32
N ALA A 108 -6.24 -20.28 -7.61
CA ALA A 108 -5.31 -21.08 -6.84
C ALA A 108 -3.85 -20.66 -7.09
N ASP A 109 -3.50 -20.32 -8.33
CA ASP A 109 -2.17 -19.75 -8.66
C ASP A 109 -1.97 -18.36 -8.01
N LEU A 110 -3.01 -17.52 -7.99
CA LEU A 110 -2.98 -16.21 -7.31
C LEU A 110 -2.70 -16.39 -5.81
N GLN A 111 -3.47 -17.25 -5.13
CA GLN A 111 -3.28 -17.59 -3.72
C GLN A 111 -1.85 -18.08 -3.47
N LYS A 112 -1.38 -19.04 -4.27
CA LYS A 112 -0.04 -19.62 -4.14
C LYS A 112 1.06 -18.56 -4.27
N ARG A 113 0.98 -17.68 -5.27
CA ARG A 113 1.98 -16.62 -5.49
C ARG A 113 2.00 -15.61 -4.35
N LEU A 114 0.82 -15.21 -3.85
CA LEU A 114 0.75 -14.31 -2.70
C LEU A 114 1.34 -14.97 -1.44
N ALA A 115 1.07 -16.26 -1.22
CA ALA A 115 1.67 -17.01 -0.11
C ALA A 115 3.21 -17.08 -0.21
N VAL A 116 3.77 -17.29 -1.41
CA VAL A 116 5.24 -17.23 -1.62
C VAL A 116 5.80 -15.86 -1.25
N ALA A 117 5.13 -14.78 -1.64
CA ALA A 117 5.57 -13.42 -1.28
C ALA A 117 5.48 -13.16 0.24
N VAL A 118 4.44 -13.67 0.91
CA VAL A 118 4.28 -13.58 2.37
C VAL A 118 5.38 -14.38 3.08
N ASP A 119 5.74 -15.55 2.57
CA ASP A 119 6.83 -16.36 3.12
C ASP A 119 8.18 -15.64 3.00
N ALA A 120 8.49 -15.11 1.81
CA ALA A 120 9.69 -14.28 1.59
C ALA A 120 9.69 -13.04 2.50
N LEU A 121 8.55 -12.38 2.69
CA LEU A 121 8.41 -11.24 3.61
C LEU A 121 8.69 -11.62 5.06
N ARG A 122 8.27 -12.82 5.49
CA ARG A 122 8.48 -13.30 6.86
C ARG A 122 9.91 -13.71 7.12
N THR A 123 10.55 -14.37 6.15
CA THR A 123 11.87 -14.98 6.27
C THR A 123 13.00 -14.02 5.93
N ASP A 124 12.88 -13.27 4.83
CA ASP A 124 13.96 -12.47 4.25
C ASP A 124 13.64 -10.96 4.20
N GLY A 125 12.45 -10.58 4.67
CA GLY A 125 12.01 -9.18 4.79
C GLY A 125 11.40 -8.56 3.51
N PRO A 126 10.98 -7.29 3.57
CA PRO A 126 10.18 -6.68 2.51
C PRO A 126 10.88 -6.57 1.16
N SER A 127 12.20 -6.39 1.15
CA SER A 127 12.99 -6.27 -0.08
C SER A 127 13.04 -7.58 -0.87
N ALA A 128 13.07 -8.72 -0.19
CA ALA A 128 12.98 -10.03 -0.83
C ALA A 128 11.58 -10.27 -1.40
N ALA A 129 10.54 -9.97 -0.62
CA ALA A 129 9.15 -10.09 -1.07
C ALA A 129 8.83 -9.18 -2.28
N TYR A 130 9.37 -7.95 -2.29
CA TYR A 130 9.27 -7.06 -3.45
C TYR A 130 9.86 -7.72 -4.70
N ARG A 131 11.05 -8.32 -4.58
CA ARG A 131 11.72 -8.99 -5.70
C ARG A 131 10.91 -10.17 -6.23
N GLU A 132 10.32 -10.96 -5.34
CA GLU A 132 9.48 -12.11 -5.72
C GLU A 132 8.22 -11.69 -6.49
N LEU A 133 7.57 -10.59 -6.08
CA LEU A 133 6.37 -10.06 -6.72
C LEU A 133 6.66 -9.27 -8.00
N ASN A 134 7.87 -8.73 -8.13
CA ASN A 134 8.24 -7.97 -9.30
C ASN A 134 8.43 -8.88 -10.54
N ARG A 135 8.37 -8.28 -11.73
CA ARG A 135 8.50 -9.01 -12.99
C ARG A 135 9.78 -9.85 -13.01
N GLY A 136 9.62 -11.16 -13.23
CA GLY A 136 10.71 -12.13 -13.27
C GLY A 136 10.91 -12.91 -11.96
N GLY A 137 10.29 -12.48 -10.86
CA GLY A 137 10.25 -13.23 -9.60
C GLY A 137 9.26 -14.40 -9.65
N THR A 138 9.39 -15.35 -8.72
CA THR A 138 8.58 -16.57 -8.72
C THR A 138 7.12 -16.30 -8.35
N ALA A 139 6.89 -15.29 -7.50
CA ALA A 139 5.57 -14.79 -7.10
C ALA A 139 5.00 -13.72 -8.06
N SER A 140 5.63 -13.45 -9.21
CA SER A 140 5.15 -12.44 -10.16
C SER A 140 3.72 -12.76 -10.61
N ILE A 141 2.79 -11.80 -10.45
CA ILE A 141 1.38 -11.93 -10.85
C ILE A 141 1.11 -11.01 -12.05
N LYS A 142 0.38 -11.53 -13.04
CA LYS A 142 0.06 -10.78 -14.25
C LYS A 142 -0.81 -9.56 -13.89
N HIS A 143 -0.46 -8.40 -14.44
CA HIS A 143 -1.14 -7.12 -14.21
C HIS A 143 -1.03 -6.53 -12.79
N LEU A 144 -0.33 -7.21 -11.87
CA LEU A 144 0.00 -6.67 -10.56
C LEU A 144 1.27 -5.81 -10.66
N GLY A 145 1.11 -4.51 -10.41
CA GLY A 145 2.22 -3.55 -10.41
C GLY A 145 2.70 -3.21 -8.99
N PRO A 146 3.90 -2.61 -8.86
CA PRO A 146 4.52 -2.34 -7.56
C PRO A 146 3.71 -1.43 -6.65
N ALA A 147 2.98 -0.47 -7.19
CA ALA A 147 2.10 0.39 -6.39
C ALA A 147 1.02 -0.35 -5.61
N PHE A 148 0.59 -1.52 -6.10
CA PHE A 148 -0.45 -2.34 -5.48
C PHE A 148 0.13 -3.50 -4.70
N PHE A 149 1.18 -4.15 -5.19
CA PHE A 149 1.79 -5.22 -4.41
C PHE A 149 2.50 -4.69 -3.16
N THR A 150 3.03 -3.45 -3.15
CA THR A 150 3.57 -2.85 -1.91
C THR A 150 2.48 -2.53 -0.89
N LYS A 151 1.24 -2.23 -1.34
CA LYS A 151 0.07 -2.14 -0.45
C LYS A 151 -0.27 -3.51 0.14
N PHE A 152 -0.20 -4.56 -0.66
CA PHE A 152 -0.35 -5.93 -0.17
C PHE A 152 0.74 -6.29 0.86
N LEU A 153 2.01 -5.98 0.58
CA LEU A 153 3.11 -6.21 1.52
C LEU A 153 2.94 -5.42 2.82
N TYR A 154 2.49 -4.16 2.74
CA TYR A 154 2.19 -3.34 3.91
C TYR A 154 1.11 -3.98 4.80
N VAL A 155 0.04 -4.54 4.21
CA VAL A 155 -1.00 -5.27 4.95
C VAL A 155 -0.46 -6.59 5.51
N ALA A 156 0.28 -7.34 4.71
CA ALA A 156 0.90 -8.61 5.10
C ALA A 156 1.90 -8.45 6.25
N ASP A 157 2.53 -7.29 6.35
CA ASP A 157 3.55 -6.97 7.35
C ASP A 157 3.01 -6.13 8.52
N ARG A 158 1.69 -6.06 8.73
CA ARG A 158 1.05 -5.20 9.74
C ARG A 158 1.71 -5.22 11.13
N ALA A 159 2.24 -6.38 11.55
CA ALA A 159 2.87 -6.56 12.85
C ALA A 159 4.27 -5.90 12.95
N ARG A 160 4.91 -5.63 11.81
CA ARG A 160 6.25 -5.05 11.70
C ARG A 160 6.29 -3.70 11.00
N VAL A 161 5.15 -3.14 10.60
CA VAL A 161 5.07 -1.79 10.01
C VAL A 161 5.78 -0.72 10.85
N GLU A 162 5.81 -0.88 12.17
CA GLU A 162 6.49 0.03 13.11
C GLU A 162 7.99 -0.21 13.24
N GLN A 163 8.47 -1.38 12.81
CA GLN A 163 9.88 -1.76 12.90
C GLN A 163 10.68 -1.10 11.77
N PRO A 164 11.99 -0.86 11.97
CA PRO A 164 12.87 -0.30 10.94
C PRO A 164 12.91 -1.10 9.63
N ASP A 165 12.60 -2.39 9.68
CA ASP A 165 12.60 -3.34 8.57
C ASP A 165 11.19 -3.68 8.05
N GLY A 166 10.14 -3.01 8.56
CA GLY A 166 8.77 -3.20 8.09
C GLY A 166 8.53 -2.75 6.65
N ALA A 167 7.60 -3.41 5.95
CA ALA A 167 7.15 -3.02 4.62
C ALA A 167 6.43 -1.67 4.66
N LEU A 168 6.61 -0.86 3.61
CA LEU A 168 5.91 0.41 3.40
C LEU A 168 5.31 0.47 2.01
N ILE A 169 4.28 1.30 1.85
CA ILE A 169 3.71 1.56 0.54
C ILE A 169 4.69 2.40 -0.27
N MET A 170 4.93 2.00 -1.52
CA MET A 170 5.63 2.79 -2.51
C MET A 170 4.72 2.92 -3.72
N ASP A 171 4.10 4.09 -3.86
CA ASP A 171 3.20 4.39 -4.98
C ASP A 171 3.62 5.64 -5.75
N GLN A 172 2.88 5.96 -6.81
CA GLN A 172 3.24 7.07 -7.70
C GLN A 172 3.38 8.41 -6.98
N PHE A 173 2.63 8.66 -5.89
CA PHE A 173 2.70 9.93 -5.17
C PHE A 173 3.88 9.93 -4.20
N VAL A 174 4.16 8.80 -3.54
CA VAL A 174 5.40 8.62 -2.77
C VAL A 174 6.61 8.85 -3.69
N VAL A 175 6.64 8.24 -4.88
CA VAL A 175 7.75 8.41 -5.83
C VAL A 175 7.85 9.84 -6.37
N LYS A 176 6.73 10.54 -6.60
CA LYS A 176 6.76 11.96 -6.94
C LYS A 176 7.45 12.80 -5.85
N ALA A 177 7.12 12.56 -4.59
CA ALA A 177 7.78 13.23 -3.47
C ALA A 177 9.26 12.87 -3.37
N LEU A 178 9.62 11.59 -3.57
CA LEU A 178 11.01 11.15 -3.58
C LEU A 178 11.82 11.80 -4.70
N ASN A 179 11.25 11.94 -5.90
CA ASN A 179 11.90 12.66 -7.00
C ASN A 179 12.12 14.14 -6.68
N ALA A 180 11.21 14.77 -5.93
CA ALA A 180 11.32 16.18 -5.58
C ALA A 180 12.26 16.45 -4.39
N LEU A 181 12.44 15.46 -3.51
CA LEU A 181 13.12 15.63 -2.22
C LEU A 181 14.47 14.89 -2.12
N HIS A 182 14.69 13.85 -2.93
CA HIS A 182 15.82 12.91 -2.80
C HIS A 182 16.51 12.56 -4.14
N ASP A 183 16.34 13.39 -5.18
CA ASP A 183 16.97 13.22 -6.50
C ASP A 183 16.76 11.84 -7.17
N TRP A 184 15.70 11.11 -6.79
CA TRP A 184 15.43 9.75 -7.25
C TRP A 184 15.27 9.61 -8.77
N SER A 185 14.67 10.62 -9.42
CA SER A 185 14.45 10.70 -10.87
C SER A 185 13.80 9.44 -11.50
N GLU A 186 12.92 8.76 -10.76
CA GLU A 186 12.24 7.54 -11.20
C GLU A 186 10.93 7.85 -11.95
N PRO A 187 10.49 7.01 -12.91
CA PRO A 187 9.16 7.11 -13.48
C PRO A 187 8.08 6.89 -12.40
N THR A 188 6.83 7.26 -12.68
CA THR A 188 5.71 7.07 -11.73
C THR A 188 5.18 5.63 -11.66
N TYR A 189 5.81 4.68 -12.34
CA TYR A 189 5.44 3.26 -12.33
C TYR A 189 6.62 2.34 -12.70
N GLY A 190 6.54 1.07 -12.29
CA GLY A 190 7.43 0.01 -12.78
C GLY A 190 8.84 0.04 -12.18
N TRP A 191 8.96 0.42 -10.91
CA TRP A 191 10.24 0.64 -10.24
C TRP A 191 11.08 -0.62 -10.07
N ALA A 192 12.38 -0.48 -10.26
CA ALA A 192 13.34 -1.56 -10.08
C ALA A 192 13.37 -2.06 -8.61
N PRO A 193 13.62 -3.36 -8.36
CA PRO A 193 13.71 -3.89 -7.00
C PRO A 193 14.73 -3.19 -6.09
N ALA A 194 15.78 -2.62 -6.67
CA ALA A 194 16.80 -1.89 -5.91
C ALA A 194 16.28 -0.60 -5.26
N ARG A 195 15.24 0.03 -5.81
CA ARG A 195 14.68 1.28 -5.27
C ARG A 195 13.84 1.08 -4.02
N TYR A 196 13.28 -0.10 -3.84
CA TYR A 196 12.44 -0.36 -2.68
C TYR A 196 13.21 -0.31 -1.34
N PRO A 197 14.37 -0.97 -1.16
CA PRO A 197 15.16 -0.80 0.06
C PRO A 197 15.63 0.65 0.27
N GLU A 198 16.02 1.36 -0.81
CA GLU A 198 16.36 2.79 -0.71
C GLU A 198 15.22 3.62 -0.12
N TRP A 199 13.97 3.35 -0.51
CA TRP A 199 12.80 4.01 0.06
C TRP A 199 12.63 3.67 1.55
N LEU A 200 12.79 2.40 1.91
CA LEU A 200 12.66 1.98 3.30
C LEU A 200 13.70 2.65 4.21
N ASP A 201 14.92 2.83 3.71
CA ASP A 201 16.03 3.51 4.41
C ASP A 201 15.77 5.03 4.55
N ILE A 202 15.27 5.67 3.49
CA ILE A 202 14.83 7.07 3.52
C ILE A 202 13.74 7.24 4.59
N ALA A 203 12.69 6.42 4.56
CA ALA A 203 11.59 6.53 5.53
C ALA A 203 12.07 6.34 6.98
N THR A 204 13.01 5.43 7.23
CA THR A 204 13.63 5.25 8.55
C THR A 204 14.43 6.48 8.99
N THR A 205 15.23 7.04 8.09
CA THR A 205 16.04 8.24 8.38
C THR A 205 15.15 9.44 8.69
N GLU A 206 14.15 9.69 7.83
CA GLU A 206 13.24 10.82 7.95
C GLU A 206 12.36 10.70 9.21
N ALA A 207 11.93 9.49 9.59
CA ALA A 207 11.22 9.26 10.85
C ALA A 207 12.06 9.63 12.07
N GLY A 208 13.35 9.28 12.09
CA GLY A 208 14.27 9.63 13.18
C GLY A 208 14.54 11.14 13.28
N LEU A 209 14.66 11.81 12.13
CA LEU A 209 14.81 13.27 12.07
C LEU A 209 13.55 13.97 12.55
N ALA A 210 12.38 13.60 12.03
CA ALA A 210 11.10 14.17 12.46
C ALA A 210 10.83 13.94 13.96
N ALA A 211 11.21 12.76 14.49
CA ALA A 211 11.04 12.48 15.91
C ALA A 211 11.89 13.39 16.80
N THR A 212 13.10 13.72 16.36
CA THR A 212 14.00 14.66 17.05
C THR A 212 13.42 16.06 17.05
N GLU A 213 12.96 16.55 15.89
CA GLU A 213 12.41 17.90 15.74
C GLU A 213 11.10 18.09 16.52
N LEU A 214 10.23 17.07 16.56
CA LEU A 214 8.93 17.17 17.23
C LEU A 214 8.94 16.78 18.72
N GLY A 215 10.04 16.20 19.21
CA GLY A 215 10.11 15.69 20.58
C GLY A 215 9.12 14.55 20.87
N ARG A 216 8.68 13.81 19.84
CA ARG A 216 7.80 12.63 19.96
C ARG A 216 8.25 11.53 19.01
N PRO A 217 7.95 10.25 19.28
CA PRO A 217 8.10 9.19 18.28
C PRO A 217 7.29 9.51 17.02
N VAL A 218 7.90 9.28 15.85
CA VAL A 218 7.26 9.37 14.53
C VAL A 218 7.43 8.03 13.84
N ARG A 219 6.32 7.48 13.32
CA ARG A 219 6.35 6.18 12.63
C ARG A 219 6.78 6.34 11.18
N ARG A 220 7.35 5.28 10.60
CA ARG A 220 7.74 5.24 9.18
C ARG A 220 6.55 5.35 8.23
N ASP A 221 5.38 4.85 8.62
CA ASP A 221 4.15 4.98 7.84
C ASP A 221 3.45 6.35 8.01
N GLU A 222 3.81 7.15 9.02
CA GLU A 222 3.51 8.59 9.05
C GLU A 222 4.35 9.34 8.01
N ILE A 223 5.62 8.95 7.84
CA ILE A 223 6.48 9.50 6.77
C ILE A 223 5.91 9.12 5.40
N GLU A 224 5.58 7.85 5.15
CA GLU A 224 4.90 7.45 3.91
C GLU A 224 3.63 8.28 3.65
N TYR A 225 2.81 8.52 4.68
CA TYR A 225 1.61 9.35 4.54
C TYR A 225 1.95 10.80 4.14
N ALA A 226 2.96 11.40 4.77
CA ALA A 226 3.40 12.75 4.48
C ALA A 226 3.94 12.88 3.05
N TYR A 227 4.78 11.92 2.62
CA TYR A 227 5.30 11.85 1.24
C TYR A 227 4.18 11.64 0.22
N PHE A 228 3.22 10.74 0.49
CA PHE A 228 2.03 10.57 -0.33
C PHE A 228 1.23 11.88 -0.45
N THR A 229 1.03 12.58 0.66
CA THR A 229 0.24 13.82 0.69
C THR A 229 0.94 14.95 -0.06
N HIS A 230 2.26 15.10 0.14
CA HIS A 230 3.08 16.05 -0.59
C HIS A 230 3.10 15.73 -2.09
N GLY A 231 3.33 14.48 -2.47
CA GLY A 231 3.36 14.05 -3.87
C GLY A 231 2.04 14.24 -4.62
N LYS A 232 0.91 14.36 -3.91
CA LYS A 232 -0.37 14.72 -4.52
C LYS A 232 -0.47 16.21 -4.91
N THR A 233 0.37 17.08 -4.35
CA THR A 233 0.40 18.51 -4.69
C THR A 233 1.39 18.84 -5.81
N LEU A 234 2.22 17.87 -6.22
CA LEU A 234 3.15 17.94 -7.36
C LEU A 234 2.51 17.41 -8.65
#